data_AF-A0A8J4V756-F1
#
_entry.id   AF-A0A8J4V756-F1
#
_cell.length_a   1.000
_cell.length_b   1.000
_cell.length_c   1.000
_cell.angle_alpha   90.00
_cell.angle_beta   90.00
_cell.angle_gamma   90.00
#
_symmetry.space_group_name_H-M   'P 1'
#
loop_
_entity.id
_entity.type
_entity.pdbx_description
1 polymer ?
#
loop_
_entity_poly.entity_id
_entity_poly.type
_entity_poly.pdbx_seq_one_letter_code
_entity_poly.pdbx_strand_id
1 'polypeptide(L)' 'MSLRPSARTEVRRNRYKVAVDAEEGRRRREDNMVEIRKSRREESLLKKRREGLQQLSSGAAQNQLQQPL' A
#
# COMPACT_ATOMS: atom_id res chain seq x y z
N MET A 1 -35.32 42.66 8.22
CA MET A 1 -35.16 41.44 9.05
C MET A 1 -33.70 41.34 9.48
N SER A 2 -33.43 41.48 10.78
CA SER A 2 -32.07 41.39 11.33
C SER A 2 -31.72 39.93 11.65
N LEU A 3 -30.60 39.46 11.10
CA LEU A 3 -30.08 38.13 11.40
C LEU A 3 -29.57 38.11 12.84
N ARG A 4 -30.10 37.17 13.64
CA ARG A 4 -29.67 36.94 15.03
C ARG A 4 -28.16 36.61 15.02
N PRO A 5 -27.34 37.18 15.92
CA PRO A 5 -25.88 37.00 15.92
C PRO A 5 -25.43 35.52 15.94
N SER A 6 -26.27 34.62 16.45
CA SER A 6 -26.01 33.17 16.50
C SER A 6 -26.05 32.46 15.14
N ALA A 7 -26.73 33.02 14.13
CA ALA A 7 -26.92 32.36 12.84
C ALA A 7 -25.62 32.21 12.02
N ARG A 8 -24.63 33.09 12.26
CA ARG A 8 -23.32 33.02 11.60
C ARG A 8 -22.31 32.13 12.33
N THR A 9 -22.59 31.78 13.59
CA THR A 9 -21.65 31.04 14.45
C THR A 9 -21.65 29.55 14.14
N GLU A 10 -22.79 28.96 13.79
CA GLU A 10 -22.91 27.56 13.39
C GLU A 10 -22.12 27.29 12.09
N VAL A 11 -22.26 28.18 11.11
CA VAL A 11 -21.52 28.12 9.85
C VAL A 11 -20.00 28.23 10.05
N ARG A 12 -19.56 29.06 11.00
CA ARG A 12 -18.12 29.22 11.32
C ARG A 12 -17.55 28.04 12.08
N ARG A 13 -18.32 27.40 13.00
CA ARG A 13 -17.89 26.20 13.72
C ARG A 13 -17.61 25.04 12.79
N ASN A 14 -18.43 24.85 11.76
CA ASN A 14 -18.24 23.73 10.82
C ASN A 14 -17.11 23.96 9.82
N ARG A 15 -16.62 25.21 9.64
CA ARG A 15 -15.59 25.54 8.64
C ARG A 15 -14.22 25.89 9.21
N TYR A 16 -14.12 26.26 10.49
CA TYR A 16 -12.87 26.68 11.10
C TYR A 16 -12.18 25.51 11.80
N LYS A 17 -10.94 25.21 11.39
CA LYS A 17 -10.15 24.05 11.84
C LYS A 17 -10.87 22.71 11.61
N VAL A 18 -11.28 22.45 10.36
CA VAL A 18 -11.57 21.09 9.89
C VAL A 18 -10.26 20.30 9.97
N ALA A 19 -9.98 19.72 11.13
CA ALA A 19 -9.01 18.66 11.24
C ALA A 19 -9.57 17.53 10.38
N VAL A 20 -8.84 17.18 9.30
CA VAL A 20 -9.06 16.06 8.37
C VAL A 20 -10.30 15.26 8.70
N ASP A 21 -11.34 15.37 7.86
CA ASP A 21 -12.63 14.69 8.05
C ASP A 21 -12.40 13.28 8.62
N ALA A 22 -13.02 12.98 9.77
CA ALA A 22 -12.75 11.74 10.49
C ALA A 22 -12.93 10.49 9.60
N GLU A 23 -13.83 10.58 8.62
CA GLU A 23 -14.07 9.58 7.59
C GLU A 23 -12.93 9.48 6.56
N GLU A 24 -12.40 10.62 6.10
CA GLU A 24 -11.28 10.67 5.16
C GLU A 24 -9.98 10.17 5.81
N GLY A 25 -9.78 10.46 7.10
CA GLY A 25 -8.68 9.92 7.89
C GLY A 25 -8.77 8.41 8.08
N ARG A 26 -9.99 7.86 8.30
CA ARG A 26 -10.22 6.41 8.38
C ARG A 26 -9.90 5.75 7.04
N ARG A 27 -10.46 6.27 5.95
CA ARG A 27 -10.25 5.74 4.59
C ARG A 27 -8.76 5.67 4.22
N ARG A 28 -8.00 6.74 4.46
CA ARG A 28 -6.54 6.74 4.20
C ARG A 28 -5.79 5.67 4.98
N ARG A 29 -6.17 5.39 6.24
CA ARG A 29 -5.51 4.34 7.04
C ARG A 29 -5.80 2.94 6.50
N GLU A 30 -7.02 2.70 6.03
CA GLU A 30 -7.42 1.43 5.44
C GLU A 30 -6.71 1.19 4.11
N ASP A 31 -6.71 2.19 3.23
CA ASP A 31 -6.07 2.12 1.91
C ASP A 31 -4.55 1.89 2.04
N ASN A 32 -3.89 2.65 2.92
CA ASN A 32 -2.45 2.49 3.16
C ASN A 32 -2.10 1.10 3.72
N MET A 33 -2.93 0.57 4.62
CA MET A 33 -2.70 -0.76 5.19
C MET A 33 -2.82 -1.86 4.13
N VAL A 34 -3.77 -1.74 3.21
CA VAL A 34 -3.94 -2.67 2.08
C VAL A 34 -2.79 -2.55 1.09
N GLU A 35 -2.37 -1.32 0.77
CA GLU A 35 -1.24 -1.02 -0.11
C GLU A 35 0.06 -1.67 0.41
N ILE A 36 0.40 -1.48 1.69
CA ILE A 36 1.58 -2.08 2.31
C ILE A 36 1.55 -3.61 2.22
N ARG A 37 0.39 -4.24 2.48
CA ARG A 37 0.25 -5.70 2.39
C ARG A 37 0.45 -6.21 0.97
N LYS A 38 -0.12 -5.52 -0.02
CA LYS A 38 0.02 -5.90 -1.43
C LYS A 38 1.46 -5.76 -1.89
N SER A 39 2.11 -4.64 -1.58
CA SER A 39 3.51 -4.39 -1.91
C SER A 39 4.43 -5.48 -1.32
N ARG A 40 4.32 -5.77 -0.01
CA ARG A 40 5.10 -6.85 0.62
C ARG A 40 4.87 -8.23 -0.03
N ARG A 41 3.63 -8.53 -0.44
CA ARG A 41 3.30 -9.78 -1.12
C ARG A 41 3.93 -9.83 -2.51
N GLU A 42 3.82 -8.75 -3.27
CA GLU A 42 4.38 -8.64 -4.61
C GLU A 42 5.91 -8.77 -4.60
N GLU A 43 6.58 -8.06 -3.68
CA GLU A 43 8.02 -8.16 -3.46
C GLU A 43 8.44 -9.60 -3.11
N SER A 44 7.72 -10.25 -2.17
CA SER A 44 8.00 -11.64 -1.78
C SER A 44 7.83 -12.63 -2.94
N LEU A 45 6.78 -12.47 -3.74
CA LEU A 45 6.53 -13.32 -4.91
C LEU A 45 7.57 -13.10 -6.01
N LEU A 46 7.94 -11.84 -6.25
CA LEU A 46 8.97 -11.49 -7.23
C LEU A 46 10.31 -12.11 -6.84
N LYS A 47 10.67 -12.04 -5.56
CA LYS A 47 11.88 -12.68 -5.03
C LYS A 47 11.87 -14.20 -5.26
N LYS A 48 10.77 -14.89 -4.92
CA LYS A 48 10.60 -16.33 -5.18
C LYS A 48 10.70 -16.68 -6.67
N ARG A 49 10.13 -15.86 -7.56
CA ARG A 49 10.25 -16.06 -9.02
C ARG A 49 11.70 -15.91 -9.49
N ARG A 50 12.38 -14.86 -9.05
CA ARG A 50 13.78 -14.59 -9.45
C ARG A 50 14.74 -15.66 -8.95
N GLU A 51 14.64 -16.02 -7.68
CA GLU A 51 15.50 -17.04 -7.06
C GLU A 51 15.16 -18.47 -7.51
N GLY A 52 13.88 -18.77 -7.75
CA GLY A 52 13.45 -20.06 -8.31
C GLY A 52 13.97 -20.29 -9.73
N LEU A 53 13.99 -19.26 -10.57
CA LEU A 53 14.65 -19.32 -11.88
C LEU A 53 16.17 -19.51 -11.75
N GLN A 54 16.79 -18.85 -10.77
CA GLN A 54 18.22 -18.97 -10.52
C GLN A 54 18.61 -20.37 -9.99
N GLN A 55 17.80 -20.99 -9.13
CA GLN A 55 18.01 -22.37 -8.69
C GLN A 55 17.84 -23.38 -9.84
N LEU A 56 16.85 -23.18 -10.72
CA LEU A 56 16.66 -24.03 -11.89
C LEU A 56 17.81 -23.89 -12.90
N SER A 57 18.31 -22.67 -13.13
CA SER A 57 19.46 -22.45 -14.02
C SER A 57 20.78 -22.94 -13.44
N SER A 58 20.95 -22.88 -12.11
CA SER A 58 22.18 -23.33 -11.43
C SER A 58 22.27 -24.87 -11.37
N GLY A 59 21.14 -25.56 -11.19
CA GLY A 59 21.10 -27.04 -11.21
C GLY A 59 21.29 -27.62 -12.62
N ALA A 60 20.83 -26.93 -13.67
CA ALA A 60 20.99 -27.39 -15.05
C ALA A 60 22.44 -27.30 -15.57
N ALA A 61 23.23 -26.32 -15.09
CA ALA A 61 24.62 -26.14 -15.52
C ALA A 61 25.59 -27.20 -14.93
N GLN A 62 25.28 -27.79 -13.78
CA GLN A 62 26.14 -28.80 -13.13
C GLN A 62 25.97 -30.20 -13.71
N ASN A 63 24.81 -30.52 -14.29
CA ASN A 63 24.53 -31.86 -14.86
C ASN A 63 25.10 -32.10 -16.27
N GLN A 64 25.73 -31.10 -16.91
CA GLN A 64 26.28 -31.25 -18.26
C GLN A 64 27.81 -31.46 -18.30
N LEU A 65 28.47 -31.56 -17.15
CA LEU A 65 29.94 -31.76 -17.06
C LEU A 65 30.36 -33.21 -16.77
N GLN A 66 29.42 -34.16 -16.82
CA GLN A 66 29.71 -35.57 -16.57
C GLN A 66 29.19 -36.45 -17.71
N GLN A 67 29.76 -36.30 -18.91
CA GLN A 67 29.63 -37.30 -19.97
C GLN A 67 31.04 -37.85 -20.24
N PRO A 68 31.35 -39.08 -19.81
CA PRO A 68 32.54 -39.78 -20.29
C PRO A 68 32.33 -40.26 -21.74
N LEU A 69 33.46 -40.36 -22.45
CA LEU A 69 33.64 -40.75 -23.85
C LEU A 69 32.96 -42.06 -24.25
#